data_AF-A0A949URX6-F1
#
_entry.id   AF-A0A949URX6-F1
#
_cell.length_a   1.000
_cell.length_b   1.000
_cell.length_c   1.000
_cell.angle_alpha   90.00
_cell.angle_beta   90.00
_cell.angle_gamma   90.00
#
_symmetry.space_group_name_H-M   'P 1'
#
loop_
_entity.id
_entity.type
_entity.pdbx_description
1 polymer ?
#
loop_
_entity_poly.entity_id
_entity_poly.type
_entity_poly.pdbx_seq_one_letter_code
_entity_poly.pdbx_strand_id
1 'polypeptide(L)'
;MSKKPESNITVDSAYAAVAPDDFAAMLEVDRYGNRSTAFDKIISATHDHFWDPLDSKYIDFTTPFDMENEYLLEPSMNMELRTAIGEKLDEKQKIKLVNMNVHWSLSSILHGEQGALALSASLCHILKDPGAQEYAANQTREEARHVTGFTNYIKARWGKPVPVGPALG
;
A
#
# COMPACT_ATOMS: atom_id res chain seq x y z
N MET A 1 14.09 47.05 -10.17
CA MET A 1 14.66 45.72 -10.45
C MET A 1 14.36 44.82 -9.26
N SER A 2 13.38 43.94 -9.37
CA SER A 2 13.05 42.98 -8.30
C SER A 2 14.04 41.82 -8.39
N LYS A 3 14.76 41.53 -7.30
CA LYS A 3 15.65 40.37 -7.20
C LYS A 3 14.78 39.11 -7.26
N LYS A 4 14.97 38.27 -8.28
CA LYS A 4 14.48 36.89 -8.26
C LYS A 4 15.14 36.18 -7.06
N PRO A 5 14.39 35.45 -6.21
CA PRO A 5 15.00 34.59 -5.23
C PRO A 5 15.74 33.47 -5.98
N GLU A 6 17.03 33.29 -5.69
CA GLU A 6 17.80 32.16 -6.17
C GLU A 6 17.27 30.88 -5.49
N SER A 7 16.54 30.06 -6.23
CA SER A 7 16.11 28.74 -5.75
C SER A 7 17.31 27.78 -5.84
N ASN A 8 18.14 27.79 -4.81
CA ASN A 8 19.34 26.96 -4.69
C ASN A 8 19.02 25.56 -4.12
N ILE A 9 18.03 24.89 -4.71
CA ILE A 9 17.85 23.45 -4.65
C ILE A 9 17.52 23.04 -6.09
N THR A 10 18.30 22.12 -6.66
CA THR A 10 17.99 21.48 -7.95
C THR A 10 16.75 20.59 -7.74
N VAL A 11 15.58 21.21 -7.61
CA VAL A 11 14.30 20.50 -7.53
C VAL A 11 13.99 20.04 -8.94
N ASP A 12 13.97 18.72 -9.14
CA ASP A 12 13.56 18.14 -10.40
C ASP A 12 12.10 18.56 -10.69
N SER A 13 11.87 19.10 -11.87
CA SER A 13 10.57 19.60 -12.32
C SER A 13 9.46 18.54 -12.26
N ALA A 14 9.83 17.25 -12.29
CA ALA A 14 8.92 16.13 -12.13
C ALA A 14 8.18 16.14 -10.77
N TYR A 15 8.76 16.77 -9.75
CA TYR A 15 8.16 16.90 -8.41
C TYR A 15 7.56 18.28 -8.14
N ALA A 16 7.44 19.14 -9.15
CA ALA A 16 6.75 20.41 -8.99
C ALA A 16 5.29 20.19 -8.61
N ALA A 17 4.84 20.83 -7.54
CA ALA A 17 3.49 20.70 -7.01
C ALA A 17 2.81 22.06 -6.82
N VAL A 18 1.49 22.06 -6.82
CA VAL A 18 0.63 23.22 -6.50
C VAL A 18 -0.04 23.03 -5.15
N ALA A 19 -0.65 24.11 -4.64
CA ALA A 19 -1.49 23.99 -3.45
C ALA A 19 -2.72 23.11 -3.76
N PRO A 20 -3.20 22.28 -2.81
CA PRO A 20 -4.35 21.40 -3.02
C PRO A 20 -5.64 22.12 -3.46
N ASP A 21 -5.78 23.40 -3.17
CA ASP A 21 -6.93 24.25 -3.52
C ASP A 21 -6.72 25.08 -4.81
N ASP A 22 -5.53 25.03 -5.43
CA ASP A 22 -5.20 25.75 -6.66
C ASP A 22 -5.43 24.90 -7.91
N PHE A 23 -6.68 24.53 -8.16
CA PHE A 23 -7.05 23.76 -9.34
C PHE A 23 -6.80 24.51 -10.65
N ALA A 24 -6.85 25.85 -10.63
CA ALA A 24 -6.62 26.67 -11.83
C ALA A 24 -5.21 26.45 -12.40
N ALA A 25 -4.20 26.33 -11.54
CA ALA A 25 -2.82 26.03 -11.96
C ALA A 25 -2.66 24.67 -12.66
N MET A 26 -3.62 23.74 -12.50
CA MET A 26 -3.64 22.44 -13.18
C MET A 26 -4.18 22.52 -14.62
N LEU A 27 -4.83 23.64 -14.98
CA LEU A 27 -5.41 23.92 -16.29
C LEU A 27 -4.56 24.87 -17.15
N GLU A 28 -3.41 25.30 -16.64
CA GLU A 28 -2.44 26.11 -17.38
C GLU A 28 -2.03 25.42 -18.68
N VAL A 29 -2.17 26.08 -19.83
CA VAL A 29 -2.00 25.46 -21.15
C VAL A 29 -0.58 24.90 -21.35
N ASP A 30 0.43 25.66 -20.95
CA ASP A 30 1.84 25.25 -21.12
C ASP A 30 2.21 24.04 -20.24
N ARG A 31 1.45 23.77 -19.18
CA ARG A 31 1.67 22.63 -18.27
C ARG A 31 1.60 21.30 -19.01
N TYR A 32 0.65 21.15 -19.95
CA TYR A 32 0.41 19.88 -20.62
C TYR A 32 1.61 19.38 -21.43
N GLY A 33 2.46 20.29 -21.91
CA GLY A 33 3.70 19.96 -22.62
C GLY A 33 4.90 19.61 -21.72
N ASN A 34 4.81 19.89 -20.42
CA ASN A 34 5.92 19.72 -19.46
C ASN A 34 5.88 18.33 -18.79
N ARG A 35 5.71 17.27 -19.58
CA ARG A 35 5.75 15.88 -19.11
C ARG A 35 7.18 15.35 -19.14
N SER A 36 7.75 15.04 -17.98
CA SER A 36 9.03 14.36 -17.88
C SER A 36 8.91 12.86 -18.24
N THR A 37 10.05 12.26 -18.56
CA THR A 37 10.16 10.81 -18.79
C THR A 37 10.57 10.04 -17.54
N ALA A 38 10.64 10.71 -16.37
CA ALA A 38 11.21 10.14 -15.15
C ALA A 38 10.45 8.88 -14.68
N PHE A 39 9.15 8.81 -14.94
CA PHE A 39 8.28 7.73 -14.50
C PHE A 39 7.96 6.68 -15.57
N ASP A 40 8.36 6.90 -16.83
CA ASP A 40 7.91 6.07 -17.97
C ASP A 40 8.22 4.58 -17.78
N LYS A 41 9.42 4.27 -17.30
CA LYS A 41 9.84 2.88 -17.07
C LYS A 41 9.02 2.20 -15.96
N ILE A 42 8.66 2.93 -14.92
CA ILE A 42 7.91 2.37 -13.79
C ILE A 42 6.43 2.20 -14.18
N ILE A 43 5.88 3.16 -14.92
CA ILE A 43 4.52 3.10 -15.47
C ILE A 43 4.41 1.89 -16.41
N SER A 44 5.35 1.71 -17.34
CA SER A 44 5.31 0.57 -18.26
C SER A 44 5.37 -0.77 -17.53
N ALA A 45 6.22 -0.88 -16.49
CA ALA A 45 6.38 -2.12 -15.73
C ALA A 45 5.11 -2.60 -15.01
N THR A 46 4.16 -1.68 -14.70
CA THR A 46 2.88 -2.07 -14.09
C THR A 46 2.03 -3.00 -14.97
N HIS A 47 2.27 -3.01 -16.28
CA HIS A 47 1.55 -3.87 -17.21
C HIS A 47 2.05 -5.31 -17.19
N ASP A 48 3.36 -5.52 -16.96
CA ASP A 48 3.99 -6.85 -17.04
C ASP A 48 3.69 -7.73 -15.81
N HIS A 49 3.49 -7.10 -14.66
CA HIS A 49 3.27 -7.78 -13.37
C HIS A 49 1.91 -7.46 -12.77
N PHE A 50 0.92 -7.33 -13.64
CA PHE A 50 -0.44 -7.03 -13.24
C PHE A 50 -1.09 -8.24 -12.55
N TRP A 51 -1.50 -8.08 -11.30
CA TRP A 51 -2.28 -9.07 -10.55
C TRP A 51 -3.72 -8.60 -10.30
N ASP A 52 -4.65 -9.54 -10.16
CA ASP A 52 -6.07 -9.24 -9.88
C ASP A 52 -6.51 -10.02 -8.64
N PRO A 53 -6.84 -9.35 -7.52
CA PRO A 53 -7.31 -10.03 -6.31
C PRO A 53 -8.64 -10.76 -6.52
N LEU A 54 -9.41 -10.48 -7.57
CA LEU A 54 -10.68 -11.16 -7.84
C LEU A 54 -10.54 -12.38 -8.77
N ASP A 55 -9.36 -12.59 -9.34
CA ASP A 55 -9.07 -13.76 -10.17
C ASP A 55 -8.41 -14.85 -9.32
N SER A 56 -9.10 -15.99 -9.21
CA SER A 56 -8.65 -17.13 -8.40
C SER A 56 -7.31 -17.73 -8.87
N LYS A 57 -6.82 -17.37 -10.07
CA LYS A 57 -5.48 -17.76 -10.51
C LYS A 57 -4.36 -17.14 -9.66
N TYR A 58 -4.63 -16.02 -8.99
CA TYR A 58 -3.69 -15.40 -8.06
C TYR A 58 -3.94 -15.88 -6.63
N ILE A 59 -5.17 -15.68 -6.13
CA ILE A 59 -5.55 -16.07 -4.78
C ILE A 59 -6.97 -16.61 -4.78
N ASP A 60 -7.14 -17.88 -4.41
CA ASP A 60 -8.45 -18.45 -4.14
C ASP A 60 -8.78 -18.33 -2.64
N PHE A 61 -9.58 -17.31 -2.30
CA PHE A 61 -10.02 -17.07 -0.92
C PHE A 61 -10.96 -18.15 -0.37
N THR A 62 -11.50 -19.04 -1.21
CA THR A 62 -12.38 -20.12 -0.78
C THR A 62 -11.63 -21.37 -0.32
N THR A 63 -10.33 -21.44 -0.62
CA THR A 63 -9.45 -22.54 -0.20
C THR A 63 -9.56 -22.74 1.31
N PRO A 64 -10.03 -23.90 1.81
CA PRO A 64 -10.13 -24.15 3.24
C PRO A 64 -8.75 -24.15 3.90
N PHE A 65 -8.68 -23.70 5.15
CA PHE A 65 -7.46 -23.71 5.95
C PHE A 65 -7.84 -24.00 7.40
N ASP A 66 -7.16 -24.96 8.04
CA ASP A 66 -7.42 -25.32 9.43
C ASP A 66 -6.77 -24.33 10.39
N MET A 67 -7.49 -23.24 10.69
CA MET A 67 -7.01 -22.17 11.55
C MET A 67 -6.70 -22.59 13.00
N GLU A 68 -7.19 -23.76 13.43
CA GLU A 68 -7.06 -24.26 14.81
C GLU A 68 -5.91 -25.26 14.97
N ASN A 69 -5.53 -25.96 13.89
CA ASN A 69 -4.51 -27.02 13.95
C ASN A 69 -3.33 -26.79 13.00
N GLU A 70 -3.36 -25.78 12.13
CA GLU A 70 -2.26 -25.46 11.19
C GLU A 70 -1.71 -24.05 11.40
N TYR A 71 -0.38 -23.93 11.24
CA TYR A 71 0.31 -22.66 11.27
C TYR A 71 0.21 -21.93 9.93
N LEU A 72 -0.21 -20.66 9.93
CA LEU A 72 -0.19 -19.80 8.74
C LEU A 72 1.21 -19.40 8.27
N LEU A 73 2.16 -19.35 9.19
CA LEU A 73 3.58 -19.11 8.94
C LEU A 73 4.42 -20.07 9.76
N GLU A 74 5.62 -20.38 9.29
CA GLU A 74 6.51 -21.27 10.02
C GLU A 74 6.74 -20.78 11.46
N PRO A 75 6.62 -21.63 12.49
CA PRO A 75 6.75 -21.22 13.89
C PRO A 75 8.08 -20.53 14.22
N SER A 76 9.14 -20.85 13.48
CA SER A 76 10.48 -20.25 13.62
C SER A 76 10.52 -18.77 13.25
N MET A 77 9.56 -18.29 12.45
CA MET A 77 9.40 -16.87 12.08
C MET A 77 8.73 -16.04 13.19
N ASN A 78 8.07 -16.69 14.16
CA ASN A 78 7.45 -16.01 15.29
C ASN A 78 8.49 -15.78 16.40
N MET A 79 8.79 -14.51 16.69
CA MET A 79 9.83 -14.16 17.67
C MET A 79 9.42 -14.52 19.09
N GLU A 80 8.13 -14.44 19.41
CA GLU A 80 7.59 -14.70 20.75
C GLU A 80 7.75 -16.17 21.13
N LEU A 81 7.56 -17.09 20.17
CA LEU A 81 7.82 -18.52 20.37
C LEU A 81 9.29 -18.84 20.64
N ARG A 82 10.23 -17.94 20.30
CA ARG A 82 11.67 -18.08 20.59
C ARG A 82 12.07 -17.57 21.96
N THR A 83 11.10 -17.16 22.77
CA THR A 83 11.30 -16.73 24.16
C THR A 83 10.77 -17.79 25.14
N ALA A 84 10.94 -17.56 26.45
CA ALA A 84 10.35 -18.41 27.50
C ALA A 84 8.81 -18.50 27.43
N ILE A 85 8.14 -17.65 26.65
CA ILE A 85 6.71 -17.78 26.37
C ILE A 85 6.44 -19.08 25.59
N GLY A 86 7.24 -19.38 24.56
CA GLY A 86 7.04 -20.57 23.72
C GLY A 86 7.11 -21.89 24.48
N GLU A 87 7.95 -21.96 25.53
CA GLU A 87 8.06 -23.13 26.41
C GLU A 87 6.84 -23.33 27.32
N LYS A 88 6.07 -22.27 27.57
CA LYS A 88 4.88 -22.29 28.43
C LYS A 88 3.58 -22.59 27.68
N LEU A 89 3.61 -22.60 26.35
CA LEU A 89 2.43 -22.82 25.51
C LEU A 89 2.39 -24.28 25.04
N ASP A 90 1.19 -24.86 25.06
CA ASP A 90 0.92 -26.10 24.32
C ASP A 90 0.88 -25.84 22.81
N GLU A 91 0.82 -26.91 22.01
CA GLU A 91 0.87 -26.79 20.55
C GLU A 91 -0.28 -25.97 19.96
N LYS A 92 -1.50 -26.14 20.48
CA LYS A 92 -2.67 -25.38 20.01
C LYS A 92 -2.55 -23.91 20.37
N GLN A 93 -2.02 -23.61 21.54
CA GLN A 93 -1.74 -22.24 21.98
C GLN A 93 -0.67 -21.57 21.11
N LYS A 94 0.37 -22.31 20.69
CA LYS A 94 1.38 -21.82 19.75
C LYS A 94 0.79 -21.51 18.38
N ILE A 95 0.00 -22.43 17.81
CA ILE A 95 -0.70 -22.23 16.54
C ILE A 95 -1.58 -20.99 16.61
N LYS A 96 -2.38 -20.88 17.67
CA LYS A 96 -3.25 -19.71 17.90
C LYS A 96 -2.45 -18.42 18.01
N LEU A 97 -1.35 -18.40 18.76
CA LEU A 97 -0.50 -17.21 18.90
C LEU A 97 0.08 -16.77 17.54
N VAL A 98 0.63 -17.71 16.77
CA VAL A 98 1.18 -17.41 15.44
C VAL A 98 0.09 -16.87 14.53
N ASN A 99 -1.07 -17.54 14.44
CA ASN A 99 -2.16 -17.13 13.55
C ASN A 99 -2.75 -15.77 13.96
N MET A 100 -2.80 -15.44 15.26
CA MET A 100 -3.18 -14.09 15.72
C MET A 100 -2.13 -13.04 15.36
N ASN A 101 -0.83 -13.35 15.44
CA ASN A 101 0.22 -12.43 15.00
C ASN A 101 0.15 -12.17 13.49
N VAL A 102 -0.17 -13.18 12.68
CA VAL A 102 -0.44 -13.00 11.25
C VAL A 102 -1.66 -12.10 11.04
N HIS A 103 -2.77 -12.35 11.76
CA HIS A 103 -3.98 -11.52 11.67
C HIS A 103 -3.70 -10.04 11.97
N TRP A 104 -2.97 -9.77 13.05
CA TRP A 104 -2.56 -8.43 13.43
C TRP A 104 -1.66 -7.78 12.37
N SER A 105 -0.69 -8.52 11.84
CA SER A 105 0.25 -8.02 10.83
C SER A 105 -0.47 -7.68 9.52
N LEU A 106 -1.31 -8.58 9.01
CA LEU A 106 -2.08 -8.35 7.78
C LEU A 106 -3.09 -7.21 7.93
N SER A 107 -3.71 -7.07 9.10
CA SER A 107 -4.59 -5.92 9.36
C SER A 107 -3.81 -4.61 9.38
N SER A 108 -2.60 -4.61 9.96
CA SER A 108 -1.73 -3.42 9.97
C SER A 108 -1.28 -3.04 8.56
N ILE A 109 -0.95 -4.03 7.71
CA ILE A 109 -0.67 -3.81 6.29
C ILE A 109 -1.89 -3.22 5.61
N LEU A 110 -3.09 -3.82 5.75
CA LEU A 110 -4.33 -3.30 5.18
C LEU A 110 -4.58 -1.82 5.53
N HIS A 111 -4.37 -1.43 6.79
CA HIS A 111 -4.50 -0.02 7.20
C HIS A 111 -3.46 0.88 6.51
N GLY A 112 -2.22 0.39 6.35
CA GLY A 112 -1.17 1.04 5.58
C GLY A 112 -1.53 1.21 4.11
N GLU A 113 -2.03 0.16 3.45
CA GLU A 113 -2.50 0.19 2.05
C GLU A 113 -3.63 1.21 1.87
N GLN A 114 -4.55 1.29 2.83
CA GLN A 114 -5.62 2.29 2.81
C GLN A 114 -5.07 3.73 2.92
N GLY A 115 -4.01 3.93 3.70
CA GLY A 115 -3.30 5.22 3.79
C GLY A 115 -2.54 5.54 2.49
N ALA A 116 -1.84 4.56 1.92
CA ALA A 116 -1.12 4.70 0.66
C ALA A 116 -2.06 5.06 -0.49
N LEU A 117 -3.22 4.38 -0.59
CA LEU A 117 -4.29 4.70 -1.52
C LEU A 117 -4.71 6.17 -1.42
N ALA A 118 -5.00 6.64 -0.20
CA ALA A 118 -5.44 8.01 0.03
C ALA A 118 -4.36 9.03 -0.36
N LEU A 119 -3.10 8.75 -0.03
CA LEU A 119 -1.97 9.59 -0.40
C LEU A 119 -1.79 9.63 -1.93
N SER A 120 -1.75 8.48 -2.61
CA SER A 120 -1.61 8.41 -4.06
C SER A 120 -2.71 9.17 -4.79
N ALA A 121 -3.96 9.03 -4.33
CA ALA A 121 -5.08 9.78 -4.89
C ALA A 121 -4.91 11.30 -4.70
N SER A 122 -4.41 11.72 -3.54
CA SER A 122 -4.15 13.15 -3.27
C SER A 122 -3.03 13.73 -4.14
N LEU A 123 -2.02 12.94 -4.48
CA LEU A 123 -0.90 13.37 -5.34
C LEU A 123 -1.37 13.72 -6.75
N CYS A 124 -2.38 13.03 -7.27
CA CYS A 124 -2.97 13.36 -8.56
C CYS A 124 -3.51 14.80 -8.62
N HIS A 125 -3.95 15.37 -7.48
CA HIS A 125 -4.47 16.74 -7.43
C HIS A 125 -3.40 17.81 -7.42
N ILE A 126 -2.18 17.50 -6.96
CA ILE A 126 -1.15 18.52 -6.72
C ILE A 126 0.04 18.45 -7.66
N LEU A 127 0.32 17.31 -8.30
CA LEU A 127 1.50 17.17 -9.16
C LEU A 127 1.32 17.86 -10.53
N LYS A 128 2.24 18.76 -10.87
CA LYS A 128 2.17 19.52 -12.13
C LYS A 128 2.58 18.69 -13.34
N ASP A 129 3.54 17.78 -13.18
CA ASP A 129 4.02 16.94 -14.27
C ASP A 129 2.96 15.87 -14.64
N PRO A 130 2.51 15.81 -15.91
CA PRO A 130 1.52 14.81 -16.33
C PRO A 130 1.96 13.34 -16.17
N GLY A 131 3.25 13.03 -16.30
CA GLY A 131 3.79 11.69 -16.10
C GLY A 131 3.84 11.32 -14.62
N ALA A 132 4.12 12.28 -13.75
CA ALA A 132 4.00 12.09 -12.30
C ALA A 132 2.55 11.87 -11.87
N GLN A 133 1.58 12.57 -12.48
CA GLN A 133 0.15 12.31 -12.26
C GLN A 133 -0.28 10.93 -12.74
N GLU A 134 0.17 10.50 -13.92
CA GLU A 134 -0.09 9.16 -14.46
C GLU A 134 0.46 8.09 -13.52
N TYR A 135 1.69 8.27 -13.03
CA TYR A 135 2.28 7.38 -12.04
C TYR A 135 1.47 7.33 -10.73
N ALA A 136 1.08 8.48 -10.17
CA ALA A 136 0.26 8.53 -8.96
C ALA A 136 -1.12 7.88 -9.15
N ALA A 137 -1.73 8.04 -10.33
CA ALA A 137 -2.99 7.39 -10.67
C ALA A 137 -2.83 5.87 -10.76
N ASN A 138 -1.74 5.39 -11.37
CA ASN A 138 -1.40 3.97 -11.38
C ASN A 138 -1.24 3.44 -9.94
N GLN A 139 -0.45 4.10 -9.09
CA GLN A 139 -0.30 3.70 -7.68
C GLN A 139 -1.64 3.65 -6.95
N THR A 140 -2.51 4.65 -7.15
CA THR A 140 -3.86 4.65 -6.55
C THR A 140 -4.64 3.39 -6.90
N ARG A 141 -4.57 2.96 -8.16
CA ARG A 141 -5.18 1.71 -8.62
C ARG A 141 -4.48 0.47 -8.04
N GLU A 142 -3.16 0.51 -7.88
CA GLU A 142 -2.42 -0.60 -7.28
C GLU A 142 -2.83 -0.80 -5.82
N GLU A 143 -2.82 0.26 -5.00
CA GLU A 143 -3.17 0.17 -3.58
C GLU A 143 -4.65 -0.19 -3.36
N ALA A 144 -5.55 0.20 -4.28
CA ALA A 144 -6.95 -0.22 -4.22
C ALA A 144 -7.12 -1.75 -4.33
N ARG A 145 -6.28 -2.39 -5.15
CA ARG A 145 -6.26 -3.85 -5.26
C ARG A 145 -5.64 -4.49 -4.04
N HIS A 146 -4.60 -3.89 -3.45
CA HIS A 146 -4.03 -4.36 -2.18
C HIS A 146 -5.07 -4.33 -1.06
N VAL A 147 -5.77 -3.21 -0.88
CA VAL A 147 -6.88 -3.08 0.07
C VAL A 147 -7.92 -4.17 -0.15
N THR A 148 -8.31 -4.42 -1.41
CA THR A 148 -9.29 -5.46 -1.75
C THR A 148 -8.77 -6.86 -1.41
N GLY A 149 -7.53 -7.19 -1.78
CA GLY A 149 -6.91 -8.48 -1.56
C GLY A 149 -6.77 -8.80 -0.07
N PHE A 150 -6.19 -7.89 0.71
CA PHE A 150 -6.05 -8.07 2.16
C PHE A 150 -7.40 -8.12 2.87
N THR A 151 -8.38 -7.30 2.47
CA THR A 151 -9.74 -7.35 3.02
C THR A 151 -10.38 -8.71 2.81
N ASN A 152 -10.31 -9.25 1.59
CA ASN A 152 -10.90 -10.55 1.26
C ASN A 152 -10.18 -11.70 1.97
N TYR A 153 -8.85 -11.68 2.02
CA TYR A 153 -8.08 -12.69 2.74
C TYR A 153 -8.42 -12.69 4.24
N ILE A 154 -8.43 -11.51 4.87
CA ILE A 154 -8.76 -11.39 6.29
C ILE A 154 -10.20 -11.84 6.55
N LYS A 155 -11.14 -11.47 5.69
CA LYS A 155 -12.53 -11.90 5.79
C LYS A 155 -12.66 -13.42 5.71
N ALA A 156 -11.94 -14.06 4.80
CA ALA A 156 -11.99 -15.51 4.62
C ALA A 156 -11.41 -16.29 5.82
N ARG A 157 -10.39 -15.75 6.50
CA ARG A 157 -9.70 -16.42 7.61
C ARG A 157 -10.23 -16.04 9.01
N TRP A 158 -10.57 -14.77 9.22
CA TRP A 158 -10.97 -14.24 10.53
C TRP A 158 -12.28 -13.43 10.52
N GLY A 159 -12.90 -13.22 9.36
CA GLY A 159 -14.13 -12.45 9.21
C GLY A 159 -13.95 -10.93 9.16
N LYS A 160 -13.02 -10.35 9.94
CA LYS A 160 -12.75 -8.90 9.97
C LYS A 160 -11.32 -8.56 10.39
N PRO A 161 -10.78 -7.38 10.01
CA PRO A 161 -9.47 -6.92 10.48
C PRO A 161 -9.50 -6.52 11.96
N VAL A 162 -8.33 -6.50 12.59
CA VAL A 162 -8.17 -5.88 13.92
C VAL A 162 -8.14 -4.34 13.80
N PRO A 163 -8.46 -3.61 14.89
CA PRO A 163 -8.42 -2.16 14.90
C PRO A 163 -7.06 -1.59 14.51
N VAL A 164 -7.07 -0.39 13.93
CA VAL A 164 -5.86 0.37 13.62
C VAL A 164 -5.08 0.67 14.91
N GLY A 165 -3.76 0.61 14.84
CA GLY A 165 -2.89 0.95 15.97
C GLY A 165 -2.65 2.46 16.09
N PRO A 166 -2.20 2.93 17.26
CA PRO A 166 -2.02 4.36 17.58
C PRO A 166 -1.03 5.11 16.68
N ALA A 167 -0.17 4.38 15.95
CA ALA A 167 0.77 4.98 15.02
C ALA A 167 0.09 5.51 13.74
N LEU A 168 -1.07 4.96 13.37
CA LEU A 168 -1.82 5.32 12.16
C LEU A 168 -3.16 6.01 12.46
N GLY A 169 -3.70 5.88 13.68
CA GLY A 169 -4.98 6.47 14.09
C GLY A 169 -5.16 6.56 15.60
#